data_AF-A0A8I1YED3-F1
#
_entry.id   AF-A0A8I1YED3-F1
#
_cell.length_a   1.000
_cell.length_b   1.000
_cell.length_c   1.000
_cell.angle_alpha   90.00
_cell.angle_beta   90.00
_cell.angle_gamma   90.00
#
_symmetry.space_group_name_H-M   'P 1'
#
loop_
_entity.id
_entity.type
_entity.pdbx_description
1 polymer ?
#
loop_
_entity_poly.entity_id
_entity_poly.type
_entity_poly.pdbx_seq_one_letter_code
_entity_poly.pdbx_strand_id
1 'polypeptide(L)' 'MRLIYEPTGQELKPGDKVPTFRKEMVTVQSFNERRVYCKDDRGNVNEWFHSVIHSRVVDP' A
#
# COMPACT_ATOMS: atom_id res chain seq x y z
N MET A 1 -6.49 -4.73 12.63
CA MET A 1 -6.08 -4.70 11.21
C MET A 1 -4.59 -4.41 11.00
N ARG A 2 -3.93 -5.20 10.17
CA ARG A 2 -2.55 -5.01 9.67
C ARG A 2 -2.56 -5.03 8.13
N LEU A 3 -1.79 -4.16 7.48
CA LEU A 3 -1.60 -4.19 6.03
C LEU A 3 -0.39 -5.06 5.71
N ILE A 4 -0.60 -6.19 5.05
CA ILE A 4 0.48 -7.13 4.70
C ILE A 4 0.80 -6.99 3.21
N TYR A 5 2.09 -6.80 2.89
CA TYR A 5 2.60 -6.89 1.53
C TYR A 5 2.73 -8.36 1.13
N GLU A 6 1.89 -8.81 0.21
CA GLU A 6 1.78 -10.23 -0.14
C GLU A 6 3.09 -10.84 -0.67
N PRO A 7 3.92 -10.14 -1.47
CA PRO A 7 5.16 -10.72 -1.99
C PRO A 7 6.18 -11.13 -0.93
N THR A 8 6.19 -10.47 0.23
CA THR A 8 7.18 -10.76 1.30
C THR A 8 6.54 -11.22 2.60
N GLY A 9 5.22 -11.06 2.76
CA GLY A 9 4.52 -11.26 4.03
C GLY A 9 4.81 -10.18 5.08
N GLN A 10 5.56 -9.13 4.72
CA GLN A 10 5.92 -8.06 5.65
C GLN A 10 4.72 -7.14 5.91
N GLU A 11 4.58 -6.66 7.15
CA GLU A 11 3.65 -5.59 7.48
C GLU A 11 4.13 -4.24 6.92
N LEU A 12 3.27 -3.58 6.15
CA LEU A 12 3.48 -2.24 5.63
C LEU A 12 3.01 -1.18 6.62
N LYS A 13 3.82 -0.16 6.81
CA LYS A 13 3.57 0.99 7.67
C LYS A 13 3.50 2.28 6.85
N PRO A 14 2.79 3.31 7.35
CA PRO A 14 2.91 4.66 6.81
C PRO A 14 4.37 5.09 6.69
N GLY A 15 4.77 5.56 5.52
CA GLY A 15 6.15 5.93 5.18
C GLY A 15 6.90 4.88 4.35
N ASP A 16 6.42 3.63 4.31
CA ASP A 16 7.06 2.58 3.51
C ASP A 16 6.88 2.84 2.01
N LYS A 17 7.93 2.57 1.24
CA LYS A 17 7.91 2.63 -0.22
C LYS A 17 7.70 1.26 -0.82
N VAL A 18 6.70 1.13 -1.68
CA VAL A 18 6.34 -0.14 -2.33
C VAL A 18 6.11 0.06 -3.83
N PRO A 19 6.46 -0.95 -4.65
CA PRO A 19 6.12 -0.92 -6.07
C PRO A 19 4.63 -1.23 -6.26
N THR A 20 4.00 -0.53 -7.18
CA THR A 20 2.66 -0.89 -7.67
C THR A 20 2.76 -1.99 -8.74
N PHE A 21 1.62 -2.57 -9.12
CA PHE A 21 1.54 -3.50 -10.27
C PHE A 21 2.09 -2.90 -11.57
N ARG A 22 2.06 -1.58 -11.72
CA ARG A 22 2.62 -0.84 -12.87
C ARG A 22 4.12 -0.55 -12.73
N LYS A 23 4.78 -1.08 -11.70
CA LYS A 23 6.20 -0.86 -11.36
C LYS A 23 6.54 0.59 -11.02
N GLU A 24 5.55 1.37 -10.59
CA GLU A 24 5.76 2.71 -10.04
C GLU A 24 6.03 2.61 -8.54
N MET A 25 6.94 3.42 -8.00
CA MET A 25 7.20 3.45 -6.56
C MET A 25 6.29 4.47 -5.87
N VAL A 26 5.56 4.03 -4.85
CA VAL A 26 4.66 4.89 -4.07
C VAL A 26 4.93 4.75 -2.58
N THR A 27 4.61 5.79 -1.81
CA THR A 27 4.79 5.79 -0.35
C THR A 27 3.46 5.58 0.34
N VAL A 28 3.32 4.52 1.13
CA VAL A 28 2.11 4.25 1.92
C VAL A 28 1.87 5.41 2.89
N GLN A 29 0.65 5.93 2.94
CA GLN A 29 0.24 6.98 3.88
C GLN A 29 -0.73 6.42 4.93
N SER A 30 -1.74 5.67 4.49
CA SER A 30 -2.74 5.03 5.34
C SER A 30 -3.46 3.93 4.58
N PHE A 31 -4.31 3.16 5.26
CA PHE A 31 -5.15 2.14 4.64
C PHE A 31 -6.44 1.95 5.46
N ASN A 32 -7.43 1.36 4.82
CA ASN A 32 -8.61 0.79 5.45
C ASN A 32 -8.85 -0.62 4.89
N GLU A 33 -9.97 -1.25 5.23
CA GLU A 33 -10.32 -2.61 4.79
C GLU A 33 -10.38 -2.81 3.26
N ARG A 34 -10.58 -1.73 2.50
CA ARG A 34 -10.87 -1.78 1.05
C ARG A 34 -9.81 -1.11 0.20
N ARG A 35 -9.00 -0.23 0.78
CA ARG A 35 -8.16 0.74 0.07
C ARG A 35 -6.85 1.01 0.78
N VAL A 36 -5.85 1.35 -0.03
CA VAL A 36 -4.58 1.91 0.43
C VAL A 36 -4.42 3.30 -0.16
N TYR A 37 -4.03 4.26 0.67
CA TYR A 37 -3.73 5.61 0.26
C TYR A 37 -2.22 5.75 0.15
N CYS A 38 -1.75 6.06 -1.05
CA CYS A 38 -0.32 6.13 -1.35
C CYS A 38 0.02 7.48 -1.97
N LYS A 39 1.18 8.02 -1.59
CA LYS A 39 1.75 9.23 -2.17
C LYS A 39 2.67 8.87 -3.34
N ASP A 40 2.43 9.45 -4.50
CA ASP A 40 3.30 9.31 -5.67
C ASP A 40 4.58 10.16 -5.56
N ASP A 41 5.45 10.06 -6.56
CA ASP A 41 6.71 10.81 -6.64
C ASP A 41 6.51 12.32 -6.82
N ARG A 42 5.34 12.74 -7.31
CA ARG A 42 4.91 14.14 -7.45
C ARG A 42 4.33 14.71 -6.16
N GLY A 43 4.18 13.88 -5.13
CA GLY A 43 3.64 14.27 -3.83
C GLY A 43 2.12 14.21 -3.73
N ASN A 44 1.40 13.73 -4.76
CA ASN A 44 -0.05 13.56 -4.70
C ASN A 44 -0.41 12.29 -3.95
N VAL A 45 -1.41 12.37 -3.09
CA VAL A 45 -1.97 11.21 -2.41
C VAL A 45 -3.16 10.70 -3.23
N ASN A 46 -3.05 9.45 -3.68
CA ASN A 46 -4.07 8.78 -4.48
C ASN A 46 -4.63 7.57 -3.70
N GLU A 47 -5.89 7.25 -3.95
CA GLU A 47 -6.56 6.05 -3.42
C GLU A 47 -6.40 4.89 -4.39
N TRP A 48 -5.96 3.73 -3.89
CA TRP A 48 -5.71 2.54 -4.70
C TRP A 48 -6.40 1.30 -4.10
N PHE A 49 -6.75 0.37 -4.98
CA PHE A 49 -7.13 -0.98 -4.56
C PHE A 49 -5.91 -1.75 -4.04
N HIS A 50 -6.15 -2.61 -3.06
CA HIS A 50 -5.15 -3.53 -2.49
C HIS A 50 -4.39 -4.36 -3.55
N SER A 51 -5.08 -4.79 -4.61
CA SER A 51 -4.48 -5.53 -5.73
C SER A 51 -3.44 -4.72 -6.52
N VAL A 52 -3.54 -3.39 -6.53
CA VAL A 52 -2.54 -2.55 -7.21
C VAL A 52 -1.27 -2.42 -6.38
N ILE A 53 -1.39 -2.51 -5.05
CA ILE A 53 -0.27 -2.42 -4.10
C ILE A 53 0.26 -3.82 -3.72
N HIS A 54 -0.32 -4.91 -4.26
CA HIS A 54 -0.02 -6.29 -3.84
C HIS A 54 -0.10 -6.45 -2.32
N SER A 55 -1.16 -5.92 -1.73
CA SER A 55 -1.34 -5.93 -0.28
C SER A 55 -2.67 -6.56 0.09
N ARG A 56 -2.82 -6.95 1.36
CA ARG A 56 -4.10 -7.35 1.94
C ARG A 56 -4.20 -6.87 3.37
N VAL A 57 -5.43 -6.67 3.84
CA VAL A 57 -5.69 -6.40 5.26
C VAL A 57 -5.93 -7.72 5.98
N VAL A 58 -5.25 -7.89 7.11
CA VAL A 58 -5.46 -9.01 8.03
C VAL A 58 -5.94 -8.45 9.36
N ASP A 59 -7.12 -8.85 9.80
CA ASP A 59 -7.58 -8.59 11.17
C ASP A 59 -6.97 -9.65 12.12
N PRO A 60 -6.52 -9.29 13.34
CA PRO A 60 -6.05 -10.25 14.35
C PRO A 60 -6.99 -11.43 14.58
#